data_AF-A0A929I7N8-F1
#
_entry.id   AF-A0A929I7N8-F1
#
_cell.length_a   1.000
_cell.length_b   1.000
_cell.length_c   1.000
_cell.angle_alpha   90.00
_cell.angle_beta   90.00
_cell.angle_gamma   90.00
#
_symmetry.space_group_name_H-M   'P 1'
#
loop_
_entity.id
_entity.type
_entity.pdbx_description
1 polymer ?
#
loop_
_entity_poly.entity_id
_entity_poly.type
_entity_poly.pdbx_seq_one_letter_code
_entity_poly.pdbx_strand_id
1 'polypeptide(L)'
;MLIEDIPGYALLIREMLKESSAVQFELVHVERLEDGLICLQKETVDVVLLDLHLSDSRGLDTFIRVHAQVPGVPIVILTGFDDETLALEAVRKGAQDYLVKGQVVDSDLLIRSMHYAIGRKRAEEALRASEEKYRELVQNANSIILRRDPEGHITFFNEYAQKFFGYTEDEILGENVVGTIVPETDASGRDLKAMIEDVG
;
A
#
# COMPACT_ATOMS: atom_id res chain seq x y z
N MET A 1 9.48 8.43 13.98
CA MET A 1 9.37 8.03 15.40
C MET A 1 10.30 6.85 15.66
N LEU A 2 10.94 6.82 16.82
CA LEU A 2 11.74 5.70 17.31
C LEU A 2 11.07 5.11 18.56
N ILE A 3 10.87 3.79 18.58
CA ILE A 3 10.42 3.03 19.75
C ILE A 3 11.56 2.11 20.17
N GLU A 4 12.27 2.48 21.23
CA GLU A 4 13.52 1.87 21.68
C GLU A 4 13.74 2.12 23.16
N ASP A 5 13.97 1.07 23.96
CA ASP A 5 14.12 1.19 25.41
C ASP A 5 15.58 1.33 25.87
N ILE A 6 16.57 1.09 25.00
CA ILE A 6 18.00 1.26 25.31
C ILE A 6 18.41 2.72 25.08
N PRO A 7 18.69 3.51 26.13
CA PRO A 7 18.95 4.95 25.98
C PRO A 7 20.20 5.26 25.15
N GLY A 8 21.23 4.41 25.26
CA GLY A 8 22.47 4.56 24.50
C GLY A 8 22.26 4.37 22.99
N TYR A 9 21.37 3.46 22.60
CA TYR A 9 21.07 3.22 21.19
C TYR A 9 20.16 4.32 20.63
N ALA A 10 19.17 4.77 21.41
CA ALA A 10 18.35 5.93 21.04
C ALA A 10 19.18 7.21 20.85
N LEU A 11 20.20 7.41 21.70
CA LEU A 11 21.14 8.52 21.56
C LEU A 11 21.99 8.38 20.28
N LEU A 12 22.49 7.18 20.00
CA LEU A 12 23.25 6.90 18.76
C LEU A 12 22.43 7.27 17.52
N ILE A 13 21.21 6.76 17.41
CA ILE A 13 20.30 7.07 16.29
C ILE A 13 20.07 8.58 16.20
N ARG A 14 19.84 9.25 17.32
CA ARG A 14 19.64 10.71 17.35
C ARG A 14 20.84 11.48 16.78
N GLU A 15 22.06 11.10 17.14
CA GLU A 15 23.26 11.75 16.62
C GLU A 15 23.47 11.45 15.12
N MET A 16 23.26 10.21 14.69
CA MET A 16 23.33 9.83 13.27
C MET A 16 22.36 10.64 12.40
N LEU A 17 21.16 10.92 12.90
CA LEU A 17 20.18 11.74 12.18
C LEU A 17 20.55 13.23 12.13
N LYS A 18 21.27 13.74 13.13
CA LYS A 18 21.76 15.14 13.16
C LYS A 18 22.92 15.38 12.19
N GLU A 19 23.74 14.36 11.93
CA GLU A 19 24.87 14.46 11.01
C GLU A 19 24.44 14.63 9.55
N SER A 20 23.17 14.35 9.23
CA SER A 20 22.63 14.54 7.88
C SER A 20 22.58 16.01 7.50
N SER A 21 23.33 16.38 6.45
CA SER A 21 23.28 17.72 5.85
C SER A 21 22.20 17.86 4.78
N ALA A 22 21.68 16.75 4.25
CA ALA A 22 20.75 16.74 3.13
C ALA A 22 19.27 16.88 3.54
N VAL A 23 18.91 16.38 4.73
CA VAL A 23 17.51 16.33 5.19
C VAL A 23 17.46 16.60 6.69
N GLN A 24 16.49 17.43 7.13
CA GLN A 24 16.23 17.66 8.55
C GLN A 24 15.28 16.59 9.08
N PHE A 25 15.65 15.96 10.19
CA PHE A 25 14.84 14.95 10.86
C PHE A 25 14.31 15.47 12.19
N GLU A 26 13.01 15.27 12.43
CA GLU A 26 12.40 15.41 13.74
C GLU A 26 12.25 14.04 14.40
N LEU A 27 13.00 13.80 15.47
CA LEU A 27 13.01 12.51 16.16
C LEU A 27 12.16 12.56 17.44
N VAL A 28 10.93 12.05 17.32
CA VAL A 28 10.10 11.61 18.45
C VAL A 28 10.57 10.23 18.91
N HIS A 29 11.00 10.11 20.16
CA HIS A 29 11.49 8.88 20.77
C HIS A 29 10.64 8.51 21.99
N VAL A 30 10.26 7.24 22.09
CA VAL A 30 9.57 6.63 23.23
C VAL A 30 10.26 5.32 23.61
N GLU A 31 10.22 4.96 24.89
CA GLU A 31 10.89 3.77 25.43
C GLU A 31 9.98 2.54 25.50
N ARG A 32 8.66 2.74 25.41
CA ARG A 32 7.67 1.67 25.57
C ARG A 32 6.78 1.60 24.36
N LEU A 33 6.34 0.39 24.01
CA LEU A 33 5.40 0.21 22.90
C LEU A 33 4.11 0.99 23.16
N GLU A 34 3.57 0.92 24.38
CA GLU A 34 2.29 1.54 24.69
C GLU A 34 2.33 3.07 24.54
N ASP A 35 3.43 3.70 24.94
CA ASP A 35 3.65 5.14 24.75
C ASP A 35 3.73 5.49 23.26
N GLY A 36 4.39 4.64 22.46
CA GLY A 36 4.44 4.77 21.01
C GLY A 36 3.07 4.66 20.35
N LEU A 37 2.26 3.69 20.74
CA LEU A 37 0.89 3.56 20.26
C LEU A 37 0.04 4.78 20.63
N ILE A 38 0.17 5.32 21.84
CA ILE A 38 -0.54 6.55 22.24
C ILE A 38 -0.10 7.74 21.36
N CYS A 39 1.19 7.90 21.11
CA CYS A 39 1.71 8.97 20.25
C CYS A 39 1.20 8.84 18.81
N LEU A 40 1.22 7.63 18.24
CA LEU A 40 0.77 7.36 16.87
C LEU A 40 -0.75 7.60 16.66
N GLN A 41 -1.55 7.69 17.73
CA GLN A 41 -2.96 8.10 17.62
C GLN A 41 -3.13 9.62 17.54
N LYS A 42 -2.19 10.38 18.09
CA LYS A 42 -2.28 11.84 18.25
C LYS A 42 -1.55 12.59 17.15
N GLU A 43 -0.45 12.03 16.67
CA GLU A 43 0.48 12.68 15.76
C GLU A 43 0.78 11.77 14.56
N THR A 44 0.91 12.40 13.40
CA THR A 44 1.32 11.72 12.17
C THR A 44 2.84 11.66 12.09
N VAL A 45 3.38 10.55 11.61
CA VAL A 45 4.82 10.37 11.40
C VAL A 45 5.09 9.80 10.02
N ASP A 46 6.23 10.17 9.43
CA ASP A 46 6.61 9.68 8.11
C ASP A 46 7.18 8.25 8.11
N VAL A 47 7.77 7.82 9.23
CA VAL A 47 8.39 6.49 9.39
C VAL A 47 8.46 6.11 10.87
N VAL A 48 8.31 4.82 11.15
CA VAL A 48 8.58 4.23 12.47
C VAL A 48 9.84 3.38 12.40
N LEU A 49 10.79 3.66 13.29
CA LEU A 49 11.91 2.79 13.62
C LEU A 49 11.52 2.00 14.87
N LEU A 50 11.44 0.68 14.75
CA LEU A 50 10.83 -0.19 15.77
C LEU A 50 11.81 -1.24 16.27
N ASP A 51 12.18 -1.18 17.54
CA ASP A 51 12.77 -2.33 18.21
C ASP A 51 11.71 -3.42 18.45
N LEU A 52 12.08 -4.68 18.21
CA LEU A 52 11.23 -5.82 18.55
C LEU A 52 11.30 -6.19 20.03
N HIS A 53 12.34 -5.79 20.75
CA HIS A 53 12.59 -6.17 22.13
C HIS A 53 12.51 -4.99 23.09
N LEU A 54 11.29 -4.69 23.54
CA LEU A 54 11.01 -3.61 24.48
C LEU A 54 10.69 -4.17 25.88
N SER A 55 10.80 -3.31 26.88
CA SER A 55 10.44 -3.63 28.26
C SER A 55 9.00 -4.14 28.43
N ASP A 56 8.06 -3.70 27.59
CA ASP A 56 6.63 -4.02 27.64
C ASP A 56 6.08 -4.81 26.44
N SER A 57 6.92 -5.16 25.47
CA SER A 57 6.52 -5.95 24.29
C SER A 57 7.71 -6.68 23.66
N ARG A 58 7.50 -7.86 23.07
CA ARG A 58 8.58 -8.68 22.52
C ARG A 58 8.27 -9.33 21.18
N GLY A 59 9.29 -9.44 20.35
CA GLY A 59 9.29 -10.16 19.09
C GLY A 59 8.27 -9.61 18.09
N LEU A 60 7.73 -10.49 17.27
CA LEU A 60 6.85 -10.13 16.16
C LEU A 60 5.53 -9.47 16.58
N ASP A 61 5.05 -9.73 17.80
CA ASP A 61 3.83 -9.10 18.32
C ASP A 61 3.97 -7.57 18.39
N THR A 62 5.16 -7.09 18.76
CA THR A 62 5.50 -5.65 18.78
C THR A 62 5.22 -5.02 17.42
N PHE A 63 5.69 -5.64 16.33
CA PHE A 63 5.44 -5.18 14.97
C PHE A 63 3.95 -5.25 14.60
N ILE A 64 3.28 -6.37 14.87
CA ILE A 64 1.87 -6.58 14.51
C ILE A 64 1.00 -5.48 15.12
N ARG A 65 1.24 -5.12 16.39
CA ARG A 65 0.48 -4.08 17.10
C ARG A 65 0.67 -2.70 16.47
N VAL A 66 1.91 -2.31 16.17
CA VAL A 66 2.18 -1.03 15.48
C VAL A 66 1.56 -1.02 14.09
N HIS A 67 1.78 -2.07 13.31
CA HIS A 67 1.29 -2.16 11.92
C HIS A 67 -0.23 -2.11 11.83
N ALA A 68 -0.94 -2.75 12.76
CA ALA A 68 -2.41 -2.70 12.81
C ALA A 68 -2.93 -1.28 13.08
N GLN A 69 -2.20 -0.47 13.84
CA GLN A 69 -2.61 0.89 14.17
C GLN A 69 -2.27 1.89 13.06
N VAL A 70 -1.12 1.73 12.40
CA VAL A 70 -0.63 2.64 11.36
C VAL A 70 -0.28 1.91 10.06
N PRO A 71 -1.24 1.27 9.38
CA PRO A 71 -0.97 0.47 8.19
C PRO A 71 -0.45 1.31 7.00
N GLY A 72 -0.66 2.63 7.01
CA GLY A 72 -0.15 3.58 6.01
C GLY A 72 1.28 4.09 6.29
N VAL A 73 1.81 3.88 7.49
CA VAL A 73 3.14 4.39 7.85
C VAL A 73 4.18 3.28 7.64
N PRO A 74 5.31 3.56 6.98
CA PRO A 74 6.36 2.56 6.81
C PRO A 74 7.05 2.27 8.15
N ILE A 75 7.33 0.99 8.39
CA ILE A 75 7.99 0.49 9.60
C ILE A 75 9.30 -0.16 9.19
N VAL A 76 10.40 0.34 9.76
CA VAL A 76 11.75 -0.26 9.66
C VAL A 76 12.07 -0.89 11.01
N ILE A 77 12.39 -2.18 11.00
CA ILE A 77 12.69 -2.93 12.21
C ILE A 77 14.15 -2.71 12.63
N LEU A 78 14.39 -2.46 13.90
CA LEU A 78 15.71 -2.43 14.52
C LEU A 78 15.89 -3.74 15.29
N THR A 79 16.81 -4.60 14.85
CA THR A 79 16.92 -5.98 15.35
C THR A 79 18.32 -6.27 15.90
N GLY A 80 18.40 -7.10 16.95
CA GLY A 80 19.68 -7.69 17.39
C GLY A 80 20.19 -8.73 16.40
N PHE A 81 21.45 -9.18 16.58
CA PHE A 81 22.04 -10.25 15.75
C PHE A 81 21.31 -11.58 15.87
N ASP A 82 20.78 -11.89 17.07
CA ASP A 82 20.10 -13.17 17.34
C ASP A 82 18.63 -13.18 16.85
N ASP A 83 18.14 -12.06 16.34
CA ASP A 83 16.73 -11.81 16.06
C ASP A 83 16.39 -11.72 14.56
N GLU A 84 17.35 -12.03 13.67
CA GLU A 84 17.18 -11.88 12.21
C GLU A 84 15.98 -12.68 11.68
N THR A 85 15.68 -13.84 12.26
CA THR A 85 14.51 -14.65 11.86
C THR A 85 13.20 -13.91 12.13
N LEU A 86 13.08 -13.25 13.28
CA LEU A 86 11.89 -12.46 13.64
C LEU A 86 11.76 -11.23 12.75
N ALA A 87 12.88 -10.57 12.43
CA ALA A 87 12.91 -9.44 11.52
C ALA A 87 12.45 -9.82 10.11
N LEU A 88 12.89 -10.97 9.58
CA LEU A 88 12.44 -11.50 8.29
C LEU A 88 10.95 -11.84 8.28
N GLU A 89 10.42 -12.36 9.38
CA GLU A 89 8.98 -12.59 9.53
C GLU A 89 8.18 -11.27 9.54
N ALA A 90 8.70 -10.23 10.17
CA ALA A 90 8.08 -8.90 10.14
C ALA A 90 8.04 -8.32 8.71
N VAL A 91 9.13 -8.46 7.93
CA VAL A 91 9.15 -8.04 6.52
C VAL A 91 8.14 -8.83 5.69
N ARG A 92 8.05 -10.15 5.87
CA ARG A 92 7.03 -10.98 5.21
C ARG A 92 5.60 -10.56 5.54
N LYS A 93 5.37 -9.94 6.70
CA LYS A 93 4.08 -9.42 7.14
C LYS A 93 3.83 -7.94 6.80
N GLY A 94 4.79 -7.27 6.15
CA GLY A 94 4.60 -5.91 5.63
C GLY A 94 5.50 -4.83 6.21
N ALA A 95 6.46 -5.16 7.08
CA ALA A 95 7.54 -4.22 7.41
C ALA A 95 8.35 -3.91 6.13
N GLN A 96 8.78 -2.65 5.99
CA GLN A 96 9.42 -2.19 4.75
C GLN A 96 10.88 -2.63 4.68
N ASP A 97 11.55 -2.71 5.82
CA ASP A 97 12.96 -3.08 5.92
C ASP A 97 13.32 -3.51 7.35
N TYR A 98 14.52 -4.06 7.54
CA TYR A 98 15.11 -4.26 8.86
C TYR A 98 16.60 -3.89 8.87
N LEU A 99 17.07 -3.41 10.02
CA LEU A 99 18.44 -3.00 10.28
C LEU A 99 18.97 -3.70 11.53
N VAL A 100 20.12 -4.35 11.41
CA VAL A 100 20.78 -5.04 12.53
C VAL A 100 21.55 -4.02 13.37
N LYS A 101 21.24 -3.88 14.66
CA LYS A 101 21.76 -2.79 15.52
C LYS A 101 23.29 -2.68 15.55
N GLY A 102 24.02 -3.80 15.49
CA GLY A 102 25.49 -3.80 15.44
C GLY A 102 26.10 -3.48 14.06
N GLN A 103 25.27 -3.43 13.01
CA GLN A 103 25.66 -3.00 11.65
C GLN A 103 25.22 -1.56 11.37
N VAL A 104 24.33 -0.99 12.18
CA VAL A 104 23.98 0.44 12.16
C VAL A 104 25.12 1.24 12.80
N VAL A 105 26.27 1.25 12.11
CA VAL A 105 27.43 2.08 12.43
C VAL A 105 27.56 3.26 11.46
N ASP A 106 26.76 3.23 10.40
CA ASP A 106 26.79 4.15 9.27
C ASP A 106 25.47 4.93 9.17
N SER A 107 25.54 6.26 9.33
CA SER A 107 24.39 7.17 9.23
C SER A 107 23.75 7.11 7.84
N ASP A 108 24.54 6.86 6.80
CA ASP A 108 24.04 6.76 5.43
C ASP A 108 23.13 5.55 5.24
N LEU A 109 23.44 4.41 5.85
CA LEU A 109 22.60 3.21 5.75
C LEU A 109 21.22 3.42 6.38
N LEU A 110 21.19 4.00 7.57
CA LEU A 110 19.94 4.32 8.29
C LEU A 110 19.08 5.29 7.47
N ILE A 111 19.67 6.40 7.03
CA ILE A 111 18.96 7.42 6.25
C ILE A 111 18.44 6.83 4.94
N ARG A 112 19.25 6.02 4.26
CA ARG A 112 18.86 5.38 3.01
C ARG A 112 17.71 4.40 3.20
N SER A 113 17.76 3.56 4.24
CA SER A 113 16.67 2.62 4.57
C SER A 113 15.37 3.37 4.84
N MET A 114 15.39 4.44 5.65
CA MET A 114 14.22 5.28 5.89
C MET A 114 13.69 5.94 4.60
N HIS A 115 14.57 6.53 3.78
CA HIS A 115 14.15 7.14 2.51
C HIS A 115 13.50 6.14 1.57
N TYR A 116 14.05 4.93 1.43
CA TYR A 116 13.45 3.89 0.61
C TYR A 116 12.12 3.42 1.18
N ALA A 117 12.01 3.22 2.50
CA ALA A 117 10.77 2.81 3.15
C ALA A 117 9.66 3.86 2.93
N ILE A 118 9.95 5.14 3.12
CA ILE A 118 9.04 6.27 2.88
C ILE A 118 8.65 6.35 1.40
N GLY A 119 9.64 6.35 0.51
CA GLY A 119 9.41 6.46 -0.93
C GLY A 119 8.54 5.33 -1.47
N ARG A 120 8.83 4.09 -1.05
CA ARG A 120 8.04 2.91 -1.42
C ARG A 120 6.60 3.02 -0.93
N LYS A 121 6.40 3.37 0.33
CA LYS A 121 5.05 3.48 0.90
C LYS A 121 4.22 4.55 0.22
N ARG A 122 4.81 5.73 -0.04
CA ARG A 122 4.15 6.81 -0.78
C ARG A 122 3.81 6.41 -2.22
N ALA A 123 4.67 5.66 -2.89
CA ALA A 123 4.41 5.16 -4.24
C ALA A 123 3.25 4.15 -4.27
N GLU A 124 3.22 3.21 -3.31
CA GLU A 124 2.12 2.25 -3.15
C GLU A 124 0.78 2.97 -2.87
N GLU A 125 0.78 3.97 -2.00
CA GLU A 125 -0.42 4.76 -1.69
C GLU A 125 -0.87 5.64 -2.86
N ALA A 126 0.06 6.27 -3.58
CA ALA A 126 -0.25 7.06 -4.76
C ALA A 126 -0.85 6.21 -5.89
N LEU A 127 -0.32 5.00 -6.10
CA LEU A 127 -0.87 4.05 -7.06
C LEU A 127 -2.31 3.66 -6.66
N ARG A 128 -2.51 3.26 -5.39
CA ARG A 128 -3.83 2.89 -4.87
C ARG A 128 -4.84 4.02 -5.03
N ALA A 129 -4.48 5.24 -4.64
CA ALA A 129 -5.34 6.41 -4.78
C ALA A 129 -5.66 6.74 -6.25
N SER A 130 -4.71 6.55 -7.16
CA SER A 130 -4.93 6.73 -8.59
C SER A 130 -5.89 5.67 -9.17
N GLU A 131 -5.75 4.42 -8.76
CA GLU A 131 -6.63 3.32 -9.18
C GLU A 131 -8.07 3.51 -8.66
N GLU A 132 -8.21 3.91 -7.39
CA GLU A 132 -9.50 4.24 -6.77
C GLU A 132 -10.16 5.41 -7.51
N LYS A 133 -9.42 6.50 -7.76
CA LYS A 133 -9.92 7.65 -8.51
C LYS A 133 -10.33 7.29 -9.94
N TYR A 134 -9.54 6.48 -10.63
CA TYR A 134 -9.90 6.01 -11.98
C TYR A 134 -11.18 5.18 -11.95
N ARG A 135 -11.30 4.24 -10.99
CA ARG A 135 -12.50 3.43 -10.80
C ARG A 135 -13.74 4.30 -10.56
N GLU A 136 -13.65 5.30 -9.70
CA GLU A 136 -14.74 6.23 -9.43
C GLU A 136 -15.15 7.03 -10.67
N LEU A 137 -14.18 7.54 -11.43
CA LEU A 137 -14.44 8.30 -12.66
C LEU A 137 -15.14 7.46 -13.73
N VAL A 138 -14.70 6.21 -13.92
CA VAL A 138 -15.30 5.31 -14.91
C VAL A 138 -16.69 4.84 -14.46
N GLN A 139 -16.85 4.47 -13.19
CA GLN A 139 -18.13 4.00 -12.65
C GLN A 139 -19.21 5.08 -12.71
N ASN A 140 -18.88 6.32 -12.37
CA ASN A 140 -19.83 7.44 -12.32
C ASN A 140 -19.89 8.27 -13.60
N ALA A 141 -19.21 7.86 -14.68
CA ALA A 141 -19.30 8.56 -15.94
C ALA A 141 -20.74 8.50 -16.48
N ASN A 142 -21.30 9.64 -16.90
CA ASN A 142 -22.60 9.71 -17.58
C ASN A 142 -22.51 9.22 -19.05
N SER A 143 -21.77 8.14 -19.28
CA SER A 143 -21.56 7.49 -20.56
C SER A 143 -21.49 5.99 -20.34
N ILE A 144 -21.94 5.22 -21.32
CA ILE A 144 -21.74 3.77 -21.33
C ILE A 144 -20.25 3.51 -21.49
N ILE A 145 -19.67 2.80 -20.53
CA ILE A 145 -18.30 2.30 -20.61
C ILE A 145 -18.34 0.81 -20.35
N LEU A 146 -17.83 0.04 -21.31
CA LEU A 146 -17.72 -1.40 -21.22
C LEU A 146 -16.35 -1.86 -21.69
N ARG A 147 -15.91 -3.01 -21.17
CA ARG A 147 -14.75 -3.75 -21.68
C ARG A 147 -15.19 -5.16 -22.00
N ARG A 148 -14.59 -5.74 -23.02
CA ARG A 148 -14.77 -7.14 -23.40
C ARG A 148 -13.42 -7.81 -23.60
N ASP A 149 -13.38 -9.13 -23.47
CA ASP A 149 -12.25 -9.94 -23.88
C ASP A 149 -12.24 -10.16 -25.41
N PRO A 150 -11.18 -10.77 -25.99
CA PRO A 150 -11.11 -11.04 -27.42
C PRO A 150 -12.25 -11.89 -27.97
N GLU A 151 -12.83 -12.77 -27.15
CA GLU A 151 -13.96 -13.63 -27.49
C GLU A 151 -15.31 -12.87 -27.44
N GLY A 152 -15.31 -11.62 -26.95
CA GLY A 152 -16.45 -10.72 -26.94
C GLY A 152 -17.28 -10.77 -25.66
N HIS A 153 -16.82 -11.49 -24.62
CA HIS A 153 -17.47 -11.52 -23.32
C HIS A 153 -17.21 -10.25 -22.54
N ILE A 154 -18.26 -9.69 -21.93
CA ILE A 154 -18.18 -8.45 -21.15
C ILE A 154 -17.38 -8.71 -19.88
N THR A 155 -16.26 -8.00 -19.70
CA THR A 155 -15.38 -8.08 -18.53
C THR A 155 -15.44 -6.85 -17.64
N PHE A 156 -16.18 -5.82 -18.07
CA PHE A 156 -16.47 -4.62 -17.29
C PHE A 156 -17.70 -3.92 -17.85
N PHE A 157 -18.56 -3.42 -16.97
CA PHE A 157 -19.74 -2.65 -17.32
C PHE A 157 -20.03 -1.61 -16.24
N ASN A 158 -19.88 -0.32 -16.56
CA ASN A 158 -20.02 0.73 -15.55
C ASN A 158 -21.46 0.92 -15.05
N GLU A 159 -21.61 1.54 -13.88
CA GLU A 159 -22.92 1.72 -13.22
C GLU A 159 -23.93 2.48 -14.09
N TYR A 160 -23.47 3.46 -14.89
CA TYR A 160 -24.35 4.15 -15.84
C TYR A 160 -24.91 3.19 -16.90
N ALA A 161 -24.07 2.33 -17.49
CA ALA A 161 -24.52 1.34 -18.47
C ALA A 161 -25.46 0.30 -17.85
N GLN A 162 -25.17 -0.18 -16.63
CA GLN A 162 -26.06 -1.07 -15.87
C GLN A 162 -27.46 -0.47 -15.73
N LYS A 163 -27.57 0.78 -15.28
CA LYS A 163 -28.85 1.50 -15.15
C LYS A 163 -29.52 1.76 -16.50
N PHE A 164 -28.74 2.08 -17.53
CA PHE A 164 -29.26 2.40 -18.86
C PHE A 164 -29.84 1.17 -19.56
N PHE A 165 -29.14 0.03 -19.51
CA PHE A 165 -29.58 -1.22 -20.15
C PHE A 165 -30.43 -2.12 -19.25
N GLY A 166 -30.48 -1.84 -17.94
CA GLY A 166 -31.30 -2.57 -16.98
C GLY A 166 -30.72 -3.90 -16.51
N TYR A 167 -29.40 -4.05 -16.54
CA TYR A 167 -28.70 -5.23 -16.06
C TYR A 167 -27.92 -4.93 -14.78
N THR A 168 -27.85 -5.89 -13.87
CA THR A 168 -26.87 -5.88 -12.78
C THR A 168 -25.50 -6.36 -13.25
N GLU A 169 -24.45 -6.06 -12.49
CA GLU A 169 -23.08 -6.54 -12.77
C GLU A 169 -23.03 -8.08 -12.89
N ASP A 170 -23.65 -8.80 -11.96
CA ASP A 170 -23.64 -10.27 -11.93
C ASP A 170 -24.37 -10.90 -13.14
N GLU A 171 -25.34 -10.20 -13.72
CA GLU A 171 -26.11 -10.69 -14.89
C GLU A 171 -25.37 -10.44 -16.21
N ILE A 172 -24.56 -9.38 -16.29
CA ILE A 172 -23.96 -8.93 -17.56
C ILE A 172 -22.51 -9.38 -17.73
N LEU A 173 -21.77 -9.60 -16.63
CA LEU A 173 -20.38 -10.03 -16.72
C LEU A 173 -20.28 -11.48 -17.22
N GLY A 174 -19.42 -11.71 -18.22
CA GLY A 174 -19.25 -13.00 -18.88
C GLY A 174 -20.21 -13.23 -20.06
N GLU A 175 -21.29 -12.46 -20.18
CA GLU A 175 -22.18 -12.54 -21.34
C GLU A 175 -21.53 -11.93 -22.58
N ASN A 176 -21.89 -12.43 -23.77
CA ASN A 176 -21.36 -11.88 -25.01
C ASN A 176 -22.00 -10.51 -25.30
N VAL A 177 -21.20 -9.53 -25.70
CA VAL A 177 -21.67 -8.19 -26.03
C VAL A 177 -22.72 -8.20 -27.16
N VAL A 178 -22.52 -9.07 -28.15
CA VAL A 178 -23.45 -9.30 -29.26
C VAL A 178 -24.46 -10.37 -28.84
N GLY A 179 -25.73 -10.13 -29.12
CA GLY A 179 -26.86 -10.92 -28.66
C GLY A 179 -27.46 -10.42 -27.35
N THR A 180 -26.69 -9.69 -26.53
CA THR A 180 -27.16 -9.18 -25.22
C THR A 180 -27.51 -7.70 -25.26
N ILE A 181 -26.54 -6.83 -25.53
CA ILE A 181 -26.72 -5.36 -25.58
C ILE A 181 -26.56 -4.79 -26.98
N VAL A 182 -25.89 -5.53 -27.88
CA VAL A 182 -25.83 -5.24 -29.31
C VAL A 182 -26.58 -6.36 -30.04
N PRO A 183 -27.56 -6.06 -30.91
CA PRO A 183 -28.18 -7.09 -31.74
C PRO A 183 -27.19 -7.66 -32.77
N GLU A 184 -27.41 -8.90 -33.22
CA GLU A 184 -26.54 -9.55 -34.22
C GLU A 184 -26.57 -8.85 -35.59
N THR A 185 -27.70 -8.22 -35.92
CA THR A 185 -27.88 -7.51 -37.19
C THR A 185 -28.43 -6.12 -36.99
N ASP A 186 -28.03 -5.19 -37.85
CA ASP A 186 -28.63 -3.85 -37.89
C ASP A 186 -29.95 -3.84 -38.69
N ALA A 187 -30.62 -2.68 -38.73
CA ALA A 187 -31.89 -2.51 -39.46
C ALA A 187 -31.79 -2.74 -40.97
N SER A 188 -30.57 -2.79 -41.53
CA SER A 188 -30.30 -3.10 -42.95
C SER A 188 -29.89 -4.55 -43.19
N GLY A 189 -29.85 -5.39 -42.14
CA GLY A 189 -29.46 -6.79 -42.20
C GLY A 189 -27.95 -7.01 -42.26
N ARG A 190 -27.13 -6.00 -41.93
CA ARG A 190 -25.67 -6.15 -41.84
C ARG A 190 -25.30 -6.82 -40.53
N ASP A 191 -24.36 -7.77 -40.60
CA ASP A 191 -23.83 -8.48 -39.44
C ASP A 191 -22.95 -7.54 -38.59
N LEU A 192 -23.45 -7.20 -37.41
CA LEU A 192 -22.75 -6.33 -36.46
C LEU A 192 -21.67 -7.08 -35.69
N LYS A 193 -21.75 -8.41 -35.59
CA LYS A 193 -20.73 -9.24 -34.95
C LYS A 193 -19.41 -9.12 -35.68
N ALA A 194 -19.43 -9.31 -37.00
CA ALA A 194 -18.25 -9.20 -37.85
C ALA A 194 -17.62 -7.80 -37.80
N MET A 195 -18.45 -6.74 -37.74
CA MET A 195 -17.95 -5.36 -37.64
C MET A 195 -17.27 -5.07 -36.29
N ILE A 196 -17.80 -5.64 -35.22
CA ILE A 196 -17.26 -5.43 -33.87
C ILE A 196 -15.98 -6.26 -33.69
N GLU A 197 -15.87 -7.45 -34.27
CA GLU A 197 -14.64 -8.26 -34.29
C GLU A 197 -13.47 -7.54 -34.99
N ASP A 198 -13.75 -6.75 -36.05
CA ASP A 198 -12.74 -5.95 -36.78
C ASP A 198 -12.25 -4.70 -36.02
N VAL A 199 -12.90 -4.31 -34.92
CA VAL A 199 -12.57 -3.10 -34.13
C VAL A 199 -11.70 -3.43 -32.89
N GLY A 200 -11.05 -4.61 -32.90
CA GLY A 200 -10.09 -5.05 -31.87
C GLY A 200 -8.71 -4.41 -32.00
#